data_AF-A0A014PKW9-F1
#
_entry.id   AF-A0A014PKW9-F1
#
_cell.length_a   1.000
_cell.length_b   1.000
_cell.length_c   1.000
_cell.angle_alpha   90.00
_cell.angle_beta   90.00
_cell.angle_gamma   90.00
#
_symmetry.space_group_name_H-M   'P 1'
#
loop_
_entity.id
_entity.type
_entity.pdbx_description
1 polymer ?
#
loop_
_entity_poly.entity_id
_entity_poly.type
_entity_poly.pdbx_seq_one_letter_code
_entity_poly.pdbx_strand_id
1 'polypeptide(L)'
;MLNQIINWLSAPGIKGAIEERAPTQHVALKSSIADGKDSQIAVVSDANASDSQSVNNITGYVAQTKTGRLDRWLDALVTASGSEPVFLIIVAGLLVWAFTGIRYGEQDNWAALISDIQAIISYLFDSLLMRQQLNGYERQVRAAASLRSRTQSQKRMMRRVLASGRCKRARIQDVQAAESSRFGPELPAENWAGRASNCFAAFLGHFATICVYWVCIAVWLAFGRYCGWSDRWQLYINSATSALMVLIFAFLANIRERHTVYIERCLDAIFEVDSEVELKLRGLTGDAEENPVVVIPAPRVNGIQRAIFYYADVVGTLVGIALLIIVMVVWICIGPAMMWDDNWWLLIGTYAGLVGLVDGFVLRNVQQRLHQYEETALESAKLEDVAMSDEMGVPPPDKAVVNLGSVNYRLSNAMGVICAHELTVILGVVVVIGLIVGASAMKWTTTGQLLCNIPPSIVETFFMMILITGHNLSEAAWRADLHNMYLWRLRMLSFVDHLEKSEEAATEKTPDTVALE
;
A
#
# COMPACT_ATOMS: atom_id res chain seq x y z
N MET A 1 -32.88 -2.63 -17.49
CA MET A 1 -31.97 -1.48 -17.72
C MET A 1 -31.84 -0.57 -16.51
N LEU A 2 -32.90 0.05 -15.98
CA LEU A 2 -32.77 0.96 -14.81
C LEU A 2 -32.16 0.27 -13.58
N ASN A 3 -32.59 -0.95 -13.23
CA ASN A 3 -31.99 -1.71 -12.12
C ASN A 3 -30.55 -2.16 -12.39
N GLN A 4 -30.15 -2.35 -13.65
CA GLN A 4 -28.76 -2.65 -14.01
C GLN A 4 -27.89 -1.40 -13.92
N ILE A 5 -28.42 -0.23 -14.32
CA ILE A 5 -27.75 1.06 -14.17
C ILE A 5 -27.64 1.44 -12.69
N ILE A 6 -28.67 1.20 -11.88
CA ILE A 6 -28.65 1.41 -10.42
C ILE A 6 -27.68 0.43 -9.73
N ASN A 7 -27.67 -0.84 -10.12
CA ASN A 7 -26.70 -1.81 -9.60
C ASN A 7 -25.26 -1.47 -10.01
N TRP A 8 -25.07 -0.99 -11.24
CA TRP A 8 -23.77 -0.54 -11.74
C TRP A 8 -23.31 0.77 -11.07
N LEU A 9 -24.22 1.73 -10.84
CA LEU A 9 -23.96 2.97 -10.09
C LEU A 9 -23.80 2.74 -8.59
N SER A 10 -24.29 1.63 -8.03
CA SER A 10 -24.17 1.31 -6.60
C SER A 10 -23.05 0.32 -6.27
N ALA A 11 -22.37 -0.20 -7.31
CA ALA A 11 -21.23 -1.10 -7.19
C ALA A 11 -19.93 -0.42 -6.68
N PRO A 12 -19.58 0.81 -7.08
CA PRO A 12 -18.42 1.51 -6.50
C PRO A 12 -18.65 1.78 -5.01
N GLY A 13 -17.59 1.76 -4.21
CA GLY A 13 -17.64 1.94 -2.75
C GLY A 13 -18.04 0.70 -1.94
N ILE A 14 -18.45 -0.41 -2.58
CA ILE A 14 -18.58 -1.72 -1.92
C ILE A 14 -17.24 -2.44 -2.06
N LYS A 15 -16.42 -2.46 -1.01
CA LYS A 15 -15.26 -3.36 -0.96
C LYS A 15 -15.80 -4.79 -0.85
N GLY A 16 -15.51 -5.64 -1.83
CA GLY A 16 -15.91 -7.05 -1.83
C GLY A 16 -15.09 -7.88 -0.84
N ALA A 17 -15.51 -9.13 -0.62
CA ALA A 17 -14.66 -10.10 0.07
C ALA A 17 -13.44 -10.40 -0.83
N ILE A 18 -12.28 -10.56 -0.20
CA ILE A 18 -11.05 -10.94 -0.91
C ILE A 18 -10.81 -12.42 -0.65
N GLU A 19 -10.75 -13.19 -1.73
CA GLU A 19 -10.47 -14.61 -1.70
C GLU A 19 -9.09 -14.85 -2.30
N GLU A 20 -8.23 -15.57 -1.58
CA GLU A 20 -6.91 -15.92 -2.07
C GLU A 20 -6.55 -17.34 -1.65
N ARG A 21 -5.74 -17.99 -2.49
CA ARG A 21 -5.16 -19.30 -2.22
C ARG A 21 -3.67 -19.23 -2.48
N ALA A 22 -2.88 -19.77 -1.57
CA ALA A 22 -1.45 -19.85 -1.80
C ALA A 22 -1.08 -20.96 -2.80
N PRO A 23 -0.08 -20.75 -3.67
CA PRO A 23 0.40 -21.79 -4.59
C PRO A 23 0.84 -23.04 -3.83
N THR A 24 0.26 -24.18 -4.21
CA THR A 24 0.53 -25.51 -3.64
C THR A 24 1.90 -26.00 -4.08
N GLN A 25 2.70 -26.52 -3.14
CA GLN A 25 3.94 -27.21 -3.46
C GLN A 25 3.68 -28.67 -3.83
N HIS A 26 4.37 -29.17 -4.86
CA HIS A 26 4.27 -30.56 -5.31
C HIS A 26 5.58 -31.29 -5.04
N VAL A 27 5.48 -32.49 -4.45
CA VAL A 27 6.62 -33.39 -4.23
C VAL A 27 6.72 -34.33 -5.42
N ALA A 28 7.85 -34.31 -6.13
CA ALA A 28 8.13 -35.30 -7.15
C ALA A 28 8.40 -36.65 -6.47
N LEU A 29 7.52 -37.64 -6.65
CA LEU A 29 7.83 -39.01 -6.27
C LEU A 29 9.07 -39.45 -7.05
N LYS A 30 10.20 -39.67 -6.36
CA LYS A 30 11.31 -40.43 -6.92
C LYS A 30 10.79 -41.84 -7.19
N SER A 31 10.60 -42.19 -8.46
CA SER A 31 10.35 -43.56 -8.87
C SER A 31 11.61 -44.40 -8.59
N SER A 32 11.70 -44.98 -7.42
CA SER A 32 12.74 -45.98 -7.11
C SER A 32 12.34 -47.33 -7.70
N ILE A 33 12.99 -47.66 -8.83
CA ILE A 33 13.38 -49.01 -9.34
C ILE A 33 12.26 -50.01 -9.66
N ALA A 34 12.13 -50.36 -10.94
CA ALA A 34 12.21 -51.76 -11.40
C ALA A 34 12.47 -51.82 -12.92
N ASP A 35 13.67 -52.30 -13.25
CA ASP A 35 14.01 -52.92 -14.52
C ASP A 35 13.15 -54.18 -14.72
N GLY A 36 12.74 -54.46 -15.96
CA GLY A 36 12.25 -55.78 -16.38
C GLY A 36 10.73 -56.02 -16.43
N LYS A 37 10.19 -55.85 -17.66
CA LYS A 37 9.10 -56.60 -18.34
C LYS A 37 7.69 -56.72 -17.72
N ASP A 38 6.75 -56.24 -18.53
CA ASP A 38 5.37 -56.70 -18.73
C ASP A 38 4.49 -56.92 -17.49
N SER A 39 3.59 -55.97 -17.23
CA SER A 39 2.15 -56.23 -17.25
C SER A 39 1.34 -54.94 -17.16
N GLN A 40 0.51 -54.72 -18.18
CA GLN A 40 -0.56 -53.75 -18.23
C GLN A 40 -1.57 -54.00 -17.11
N ILE A 41 -1.96 -52.97 -16.34
CA ILE A 41 -3.37 -52.71 -16.01
C ILE A 41 -3.60 -51.20 -16.03
N ALA A 42 -4.47 -50.77 -16.94
CA ALA A 42 -4.93 -49.41 -17.13
C ALA A 42 -5.96 -49.01 -16.05
N VAL A 43 -5.87 -47.78 -15.53
CA VAL A 43 -7.03 -47.05 -14.98
C VAL A 43 -6.98 -45.60 -15.47
N VAL A 44 -7.79 -45.38 -16.51
CA VAL A 44 -8.48 -44.14 -16.93
C VAL A 44 -7.68 -42.84 -16.92
N SER A 45 -7.03 -42.59 -18.06
CA SER A 45 -6.76 -41.24 -18.54
C SER A 45 -8.08 -40.55 -18.91
N ASP A 46 -8.43 -39.48 -18.21
CA ASP A 46 -9.27 -38.44 -18.80
C ASP A 46 -8.39 -37.58 -19.72
N ALA A 47 -8.75 -37.61 -20.99
CA ALA A 47 -8.07 -36.95 -22.07
C ALA A 47 -8.35 -35.45 -22.02
N ASN A 48 -7.32 -34.68 -21.66
CA ASN A 48 -6.97 -33.38 -22.24
C ASN A 48 -5.48 -33.12 -21.99
N ALA A 49 -4.65 -33.95 -22.61
CA ALA A 49 -3.20 -33.80 -22.61
C ALA A 49 -2.78 -32.77 -23.66
N SER A 50 -2.74 -31.50 -23.23
CA SER A 50 -1.93 -30.47 -23.86
C SER A 50 -1.36 -29.53 -22.80
N ASP A 51 -0.56 -30.07 -21.89
CA ASP A 51 0.63 -29.42 -21.33
C ASP A 51 1.32 -30.38 -20.38
N SER A 52 2.33 -31.10 -20.88
CA SER A 52 3.37 -31.66 -20.02
C SER A 52 4.36 -30.55 -19.67
N GLN A 53 3.88 -29.51 -18.98
CA GLN A 53 4.76 -28.63 -18.22
C GLN A 53 5.21 -29.42 -16.99
N SER A 54 6.53 -29.50 -16.77
CA SER A 54 7.03 -29.86 -15.44
C SER A 54 6.30 -28.97 -14.44
N VAL A 55 5.62 -29.57 -13.46
CA VAL A 55 4.91 -28.82 -12.41
C VAL A 55 5.98 -28.10 -11.59
N ASN A 56 6.32 -26.88 -12.00
CA ASN A 56 7.35 -26.08 -11.37
C ASN A 56 6.77 -25.46 -10.10
N ASN A 57 7.36 -25.81 -8.96
CA ASN A 57 6.99 -25.25 -7.67
C ASN A 57 7.23 -23.73 -7.65
N ILE A 58 6.20 -22.97 -7.27
CA ILE A 58 6.28 -21.52 -7.14
C ILE A 58 6.62 -21.19 -5.68
N THR A 59 7.81 -20.63 -5.46
CA THR A 59 8.33 -20.36 -4.12
C THR A 59 8.09 -18.93 -3.62
N GLY A 60 8.15 -17.93 -4.51
CA GLY A 60 7.98 -16.51 -4.16
C GLY A 60 6.52 -16.05 -4.03
N TYR A 61 6.34 -14.78 -3.67
CA TYR A 61 5.03 -14.15 -3.62
C TYR A 61 4.53 -13.89 -5.05
N VAL A 62 3.30 -14.33 -5.35
CA VAL A 62 2.68 -14.12 -6.66
C VAL A 62 1.61 -13.05 -6.54
N ALA A 63 1.90 -11.85 -7.03
CA ALA A 63 0.91 -10.81 -7.16
C ALA A 63 -0.10 -11.18 -8.27
N GLN A 64 -1.40 -11.14 -7.97
CA GLN A 64 -2.42 -11.29 -9.00
C GLN A 64 -2.43 -10.07 -9.92
N THR A 65 -2.30 -10.31 -11.23
CA THR A 65 -2.40 -9.24 -12.24
C THR A 65 -3.86 -8.97 -12.58
N LYS A 66 -4.26 -7.69 -12.63
CA LYS A 66 -5.58 -7.28 -13.12
C LYS A 66 -5.77 -7.68 -14.59
N THR A 67 -6.96 -8.15 -14.93
CA THR A 67 -7.31 -8.67 -16.27
C THR A 67 -7.36 -7.55 -17.33
N GLY A 68 -7.81 -6.36 -16.95
CA GLY A 68 -7.94 -5.19 -17.84
C GLY A 68 -6.59 -4.62 -18.31
N ARG A 69 -6.43 -4.39 -19.62
CA ARG A 69 -5.23 -3.73 -20.18
C ARG A 69 -5.09 -2.28 -19.71
N LEU A 70 -6.20 -1.55 -19.66
CA LEU A 70 -6.23 -0.16 -19.21
C LEU A 70 -5.84 -0.05 -17.73
N ASP A 71 -6.35 -0.93 -16.88
CA ASP A 71 -5.97 -0.94 -15.47
C ASP A 71 -4.50 -1.24 -15.24
N ARG A 72 -3.91 -2.13 -16.04
CA ARG A 72 -2.46 -2.39 -16.01
C ARG A 72 -1.64 -1.19 -16.46
N TRP A 73 -2.08 -0.47 -17.49
CA TRP A 73 -1.41 0.76 -17.93
C TRP A 73 -1.48 1.85 -16.86
N LEU A 74 -2.64 2.00 -16.20
CA LEU A 74 -2.79 2.94 -15.09
C LEU A 74 -1.95 2.55 -13.88
N ASP A 75 -1.87 1.27 -13.53
CA ASP A 75 -1.01 0.81 -12.45
C ASP A 75 0.47 1.04 -12.79
N ALA A 76 0.87 0.86 -14.05
CA ALA A 76 2.21 1.23 -14.52
C ALA A 76 2.48 2.75 -14.43
N LEU A 77 1.48 3.58 -14.71
CA LEU A 77 1.59 5.04 -14.55
C LEU A 77 1.74 5.44 -13.07
N VAL A 78 1.03 4.78 -12.16
CA VAL A 78 1.17 4.98 -10.70
C VAL A 78 2.59 4.59 -10.24
N THR A 79 3.08 3.43 -10.66
CA THR A 79 4.47 3.02 -10.35
C THR A 79 5.49 3.98 -10.95
N ALA A 80 5.25 4.47 -12.17
CA ALA A 80 6.12 5.47 -12.79
C ALA A 80 6.11 6.80 -12.02
N SER A 81 4.95 7.29 -11.57
CA SER A 81 4.86 8.57 -10.85
C SER A 81 5.54 8.54 -9.48
N GLY A 82 5.56 7.38 -8.81
CA GLY A 82 6.31 7.15 -7.57
C GLY A 82 7.79 6.83 -7.77
N SER A 83 8.30 6.81 -9.01
CA SER A 83 9.70 6.43 -9.25
C SER A 83 10.69 7.52 -8.83
N GLU A 84 11.92 7.12 -8.46
CA GLU A 84 13.01 8.05 -8.13
C GLU A 84 13.33 9.06 -9.25
N PRO A 85 13.40 8.67 -10.54
CA PRO A 85 13.66 9.62 -11.62
C PRO A 85 12.57 10.70 -11.74
N VAL A 86 11.28 10.32 -11.62
CA VAL A 86 10.17 11.29 -11.70
C VAL A 86 10.23 12.27 -10.54
N PHE A 87 10.50 11.79 -9.33
CA PHE A 87 10.70 12.67 -8.17
C PHE A 87 11.83 13.69 -8.42
N LEU A 88 12.99 13.25 -8.92
CA LEU A 88 14.11 14.14 -9.23
C LEU A 88 13.78 15.15 -10.32
N ILE A 89 13.01 14.76 -11.35
CA ILE A 89 12.53 15.67 -12.39
C ILE A 89 11.62 16.75 -11.79
N ILE A 90 10.70 16.38 -10.89
CA ILE A 90 9.81 17.34 -10.23
C ILE A 90 10.62 18.31 -9.35
N VAL A 91 11.58 17.81 -8.57
CA VAL A 91 12.46 18.66 -7.77
C VAL A 91 13.26 19.61 -8.66
N ALA A 92 13.81 19.13 -9.78
CA ALA A 92 14.51 19.97 -10.74
C ALA A 92 13.58 21.04 -11.34
N GLY A 93 12.34 20.69 -11.67
CA GLY A 93 11.32 21.63 -12.15
C GLY A 93 10.99 22.71 -11.12
N LEU A 94 10.83 22.34 -9.85
CA LEU A 94 10.61 23.28 -8.75
C LEU A 94 11.83 24.19 -8.51
N LEU A 95 13.06 23.68 -8.67
CA LEU A 95 14.26 24.50 -8.60
C LEU A 95 14.32 25.50 -9.77
N VAL A 96 14.02 25.05 -11.00
CA VAL A 96 13.93 25.93 -12.17
C VAL A 96 12.90 27.03 -11.92
N TRP A 97 11.74 26.69 -11.38
CA TRP A 97 10.73 27.67 -10.97
C TRP A 97 11.29 28.67 -9.95
N ALA A 98 11.92 28.19 -8.87
CA ALA A 98 12.45 29.05 -7.82
C ALA A 98 13.50 30.03 -8.37
N PHE A 99 14.42 29.57 -9.23
CA PHE A 99 15.45 30.42 -9.82
C PHE A 99 14.90 31.39 -10.88
N THR A 100 13.94 30.97 -11.70
CA THR A 100 13.30 31.86 -12.68
C THR A 100 12.39 32.89 -11.99
N GLY A 101 11.77 32.53 -10.86
CA GLY A 101 11.00 33.42 -10.01
C GLY A 101 11.77 34.62 -9.47
N ILE A 102 13.09 34.52 -9.29
CA ILE A 102 13.95 35.65 -8.88
C ILE A 102 13.88 36.79 -9.92
N ARG A 103 13.76 36.47 -11.21
CA ARG A 103 13.73 37.45 -12.31
C ARG A 103 12.30 37.84 -12.72
N TYR A 104 11.39 36.87 -12.75
CA TYR A 104 10.05 37.05 -13.32
C TYR A 104 8.94 37.13 -12.27
N GLY A 105 9.24 36.97 -10.98
CA GLY A 105 8.27 36.97 -9.89
C GLY A 105 7.55 38.29 -9.65
N GLU A 106 7.94 39.36 -10.36
CA GLU A 106 7.22 40.63 -10.35
C GLU A 106 6.07 40.70 -11.37
N GLN A 107 5.92 39.72 -12.25
CA GLN A 107 4.84 39.65 -13.24
C GLN A 107 3.70 38.79 -12.70
N ASP A 108 2.49 39.35 -12.63
CA ASP A 108 1.33 38.64 -12.06
C ASP A 108 0.95 37.41 -12.93
N ASN A 109 1.06 37.53 -14.26
CA ASN A 109 0.86 36.42 -15.20
C ASN A 109 1.84 35.26 -14.96
N TRP A 110 3.06 35.53 -14.49
CA TRP A 110 4.04 34.48 -14.17
C TRP A 110 3.61 33.68 -12.95
N ALA A 111 3.17 34.37 -11.90
CA ALA A 111 2.71 33.72 -10.66
C ALA A 111 1.42 32.91 -10.90
N ALA A 112 0.47 33.44 -11.66
CA ALA A 112 -0.76 32.73 -12.05
C ALA A 112 -0.45 31.48 -12.87
N LEU A 113 0.29 31.62 -13.99
CA LEU A 113 0.62 30.52 -14.89
C LEU A 113 1.29 29.35 -14.17
N ILE A 114 2.31 29.62 -13.35
CA ILE A 114 3.01 28.54 -12.66
C ILE A 114 2.13 27.89 -11.59
N SER A 115 1.35 28.69 -10.85
CA SER A 115 0.42 28.14 -9.86
C SER A 115 -0.59 27.19 -10.49
N ASP A 116 -1.08 27.48 -11.70
CA ASP A 116 -2.04 26.63 -12.39
C ASP A 116 -1.42 25.34 -12.92
N ILE A 117 -0.18 25.42 -13.44
CA ILE A 117 0.59 24.21 -13.80
C ILE A 117 0.75 23.31 -12.56
N GLN A 118 1.08 23.90 -11.41
CA GLN A 118 1.23 23.17 -10.15
C GLN A 118 -0.10 22.57 -9.68
N ALA A 119 -1.21 23.27 -9.86
CA ALA A 119 -2.55 22.79 -9.50
C ALA A 119 -2.97 21.59 -10.37
N ILE A 120 -2.70 21.63 -11.68
CA ILE A 120 -2.95 20.50 -12.59
C ILE A 120 -2.12 19.28 -12.18
N ILE A 121 -0.83 19.48 -11.87
CA ILE A 121 0.05 18.41 -11.40
C ILE A 121 -0.48 17.82 -10.08
N SER A 122 -0.85 18.67 -9.14
CA SER A 122 -1.37 18.27 -7.82
C SER A 122 -2.61 17.40 -7.95
N TYR A 123 -3.59 17.85 -8.74
CA TYR A 123 -4.80 17.09 -9.02
C TYR A 123 -4.51 15.70 -9.64
N LEU A 124 -3.55 15.64 -10.57
CA LEU A 124 -3.11 14.36 -11.15
C LEU A 124 -2.53 13.46 -10.06
N PHE A 125 -1.71 14.00 -9.17
CA PHE A 125 -1.14 13.24 -8.05
C PHE A 125 -2.18 12.78 -7.04
N ASP A 126 -3.24 13.54 -6.75
CA ASP A 126 -4.34 13.07 -5.89
C ASP A 126 -4.99 11.80 -6.42
N SER A 127 -5.32 11.80 -7.72
CA SER A 127 -5.90 10.63 -8.39
C SER A 127 -4.95 9.43 -8.35
N LEU A 128 -3.66 9.65 -8.61
CA LEU A 128 -2.64 8.59 -8.60
C LEU A 128 -2.38 8.06 -7.19
N LEU A 129 -2.34 8.92 -6.17
CA LEU A 129 -2.13 8.55 -4.77
C LEU A 129 -3.32 7.79 -4.20
N MET A 130 -4.54 8.19 -4.55
CA MET A 130 -5.75 7.44 -4.20
C MET A 130 -5.68 6.03 -4.79
N ARG A 131 -5.32 5.91 -6.08
CA ARG A 131 -5.13 4.60 -6.72
C ARG A 131 -4.02 3.78 -6.07
N GLN A 132 -2.90 4.41 -5.73
CA GLN A 132 -1.78 3.75 -5.04
C GLN A 132 -2.21 3.19 -3.68
N GLN A 133 -3.02 3.93 -2.90
CA GLN A 133 -3.58 3.44 -1.64
C GLN A 133 -4.51 2.25 -1.84
N LEU A 134 -5.45 2.33 -2.78
CA LEU A 134 -6.39 1.25 -3.06
C LEU A 134 -5.66 -0.05 -3.49
N ASN A 135 -4.67 0.08 -4.38
CA ASN A 135 -3.85 -1.03 -4.82
C ASN A 135 -3.00 -1.61 -3.67
N GLY A 136 -2.43 -0.75 -2.81
CA GLY A 136 -1.66 -1.15 -1.64
C GLY A 136 -2.47 -2.02 -0.68
N TYR A 137 -3.68 -1.55 -0.33
CA TYR A 137 -4.65 -2.28 0.48
C TYR A 137 -4.97 -3.67 -0.08
N GLU A 138 -5.35 -3.73 -1.35
CA GLU A 138 -5.77 -4.98 -1.99
C GLU A 138 -4.64 -6.01 -1.99
N ARG A 139 -3.41 -5.55 -2.27
CA ARG A 139 -2.20 -6.39 -2.27
C ARG A 139 -1.89 -6.94 -0.88
N GLN A 140 -1.92 -6.09 0.15
CA GLN A 140 -1.59 -6.49 1.52
C GLN A 140 -2.63 -7.47 2.10
N VAL A 141 -3.93 -7.23 1.86
CA VAL A 141 -4.98 -8.14 2.31
C VAL A 141 -4.87 -9.51 1.61
N ARG A 142 -4.57 -9.54 0.31
CA ARG A 142 -4.29 -10.79 -0.41
C ARG A 142 -3.06 -11.52 0.14
N ALA A 143 -1.98 -10.80 0.41
CA ALA A 143 -0.79 -11.38 1.01
C ALA A 143 -1.11 -12.04 2.37
N ALA A 144 -1.89 -11.37 3.23
CA ALA A 144 -2.35 -11.94 4.48
C ALA A 144 -3.25 -13.19 4.28
N ALA A 145 -4.18 -13.16 3.32
CA ALA A 145 -5.02 -14.32 2.98
C ALA A 145 -4.19 -15.52 2.49
N SER A 146 -3.20 -15.26 1.64
CA SER A 146 -2.30 -16.29 1.12
C SER A 146 -1.39 -16.88 2.21
N LEU A 147 -0.86 -16.06 3.12
CA LEU A 147 -0.10 -16.54 4.29
C LEU A 147 -0.96 -17.44 5.19
N ARG A 148 -2.21 -17.05 5.45
CA ARG A 148 -3.17 -17.88 6.21
C ARG A 148 -3.49 -19.19 5.49
N SER A 149 -3.67 -19.14 4.17
CA SER A 149 -3.91 -20.32 3.33
C SER A 149 -2.80 -21.36 3.50
N ARG A 150 -1.52 -20.96 3.42
CA ARG A 150 -0.39 -21.87 3.67
C ARG A 150 -0.33 -22.34 5.12
N THR A 151 -0.50 -21.43 6.06
CA THR A 151 -0.42 -21.73 7.50
C THR A 151 -1.43 -22.80 7.89
N GLN A 152 -2.65 -22.77 7.34
CA GLN A 152 -3.67 -23.79 7.56
C GLN A 152 -3.24 -25.17 7.03
N SER A 153 -2.68 -25.25 5.82
CA SER A 153 -2.16 -26.51 5.27
C SER A 153 -0.98 -27.05 6.08
N GLN A 154 0.01 -26.20 6.38
CA GLN A 154 1.16 -26.55 7.21
C GLN A 154 0.69 -27.07 8.58
N LYS A 155 -0.31 -26.44 9.18
CA LYS A 155 -0.90 -26.87 10.46
C LYS A 155 -1.54 -28.25 10.36
N ARG A 156 -2.33 -28.50 9.31
CA ARG A 156 -2.92 -29.82 9.02
C ARG A 156 -1.84 -30.90 8.91
N MET A 157 -0.80 -30.64 8.10
CA MET A 157 0.29 -31.59 7.87
C MET A 157 1.10 -31.83 9.14
N MET A 158 1.44 -30.77 9.86
CA MET A 158 2.17 -30.84 11.14
C MET A 158 1.45 -31.74 12.15
N ARG A 159 0.13 -31.57 12.30
CA ARG A 159 -0.68 -32.43 13.18
C ARG A 159 -0.63 -33.90 12.76
N ARG A 160 -0.63 -34.20 11.46
CA ARG A 160 -0.48 -35.58 10.94
C ARG A 160 0.89 -36.16 11.28
N VAL A 161 1.98 -35.38 11.09
CA VAL A 161 3.35 -35.82 11.45
C VAL A 161 3.45 -36.10 12.95
N LEU A 162 3.03 -35.16 13.79
CA LEU A 162 3.10 -35.30 15.25
C LEU A 162 2.24 -36.46 15.78
N ALA A 163 1.05 -36.68 15.21
CA ALA A 163 0.18 -37.79 15.58
C ALA A 163 0.72 -39.16 15.14
N SER A 164 1.52 -39.21 14.07
CA SER A 164 2.10 -40.47 13.57
C SER A 164 3.09 -41.11 14.53
N GLY A 165 3.64 -40.34 15.48
CA GLY A 165 4.65 -40.81 16.44
C GLY A 165 6.00 -41.18 15.82
N ARG A 166 6.17 -41.03 14.50
CA ARG A 166 7.41 -41.37 13.77
C ARG A 166 8.56 -40.41 14.06
N CYS A 167 8.24 -39.17 14.41
CA CYS A 167 9.21 -38.13 14.70
C CYS A 167 9.26 -37.84 16.21
N LYS A 168 10.46 -37.77 16.78
CA LYS A 168 10.63 -37.31 18.17
C LYS A 168 10.41 -35.80 18.23
N ARG A 169 9.69 -35.34 19.27
CA ARG A 169 9.53 -33.91 19.53
C ARG A 169 10.90 -33.30 19.80
N ALA A 170 11.31 -32.33 18.99
CA ALA A 170 12.58 -31.64 19.14
C ALA A 170 12.66 -30.99 20.54
N ARG A 171 13.84 -31.03 21.19
CA ARG A 171 14.05 -30.20 22.39
C ARG A 171 14.19 -28.74 21.94
N ILE A 172 13.62 -27.82 22.72
CA ILE A 172 13.62 -26.38 22.41
C ILE A 172 15.04 -25.84 22.14
N GLN A 173 16.06 -26.37 22.84
CA GLN A 173 17.46 -25.98 22.67
C GLN A 173 18.04 -26.40 21.30
N ASP A 174 17.60 -27.54 20.75
CA ASP A 174 18.08 -28.06 19.47
C ASP A 174 17.51 -27.25 18.29
N VAL A 175 16.28 -26.75 18.44
CA VAL A 175 15.61 -25.87 17.46
C VAL A 175 16.19 -24.45 17.50
N GLN A 176 16.58 -23.96 18.68
CA GLN A 176 17.21 -22.64 18.83
C GLN A 176 18.65 -22.61 18.30
N ALA A 177 19.38 -23.73 18.36
CA ALA A 177 20.76 -23.84 17.88
C ALA A 177 20.86 -24.15 16.38
N ALA A 178 19.79 -24.68 15.78
CA ALA A 178 19.73 -24.98 14.35
C ALA A 178 19.42 -23.70 13.55
N GLU A 179 20.46 -22.98 13.13
CA GLU A 179 20.29 -22.01 12.04
C GLU A 179 19.95 -22.76 10.75
N SER A 180 18.88 -22.36 10.07
CA SER A 180 18.54 -22.90 8.75
C SER A 180 19.64 -22.51 7.77
N SER A 181 20.45 -23.46 7.30
CA SER A 181 21.65 -23.19 6.49
C SER A 181 21.38 -22.54 5.13
N ARG A 182 20.11 -22.48 4.69
CA ARG A 182 19.69 -21.97 3.38
C ARG A 182 19.22 -20.52 3.40
N PHE A 183 18.73 -20.02 4.52
CA PHE A 183 18.15 -18.67 4.64
C PHE A 183 18.85 -17.89 5.76
N GLY A 184 19.27 -16.65 5.46
CA GLY A 184 19.91 -15.78 6.43
C GLY A 184 18.93 -15.19 7.45
N PRO A 185 19.40 -14.64 8.59
CA PRO A 185 18.53 -14.10 9.63
C PRO A 185 17.93 -12.71 9.30
N GLU A 186 18.41 -12.04 8.25
CA GLU A 186 18.06 -10.67 7.94
C GLU A 186 17.17 -10.56 6.70
N LEU A 187 16.17 -9.67 6.78
CA LEU A 187 15.40 -9.23 5.63
C LEU A 187 16.27 -8.33 4.71
N PRO A 188 15.89 -8.15 3.44
CA PRO A 188 16.66 -7.35 2.49
C PRO A 188 17.03 -5.95 3.02
N ALA A 189 18.31 -5.60 2.94
CA ALA A 189 18.81 -4.31 3.43
C ALA A 189 18.33 -3.13 2.56
N GLU A 190 18.14 -1.96 3.19
CA GLU A 190 17.79 -0.73 2.48
C GLU A 190 18.97 -0.14 1.70
N ASN A 191 18.70 0.31 0.47
CA ASN A 191 19.65 1.05 -0.36
C ASN A 191 20.00 2.43 0.26
N TRP A 192 21.11 3.04 -0.18
CA TRP A 192 21.54 4.36 0.30
C TRP A 192 20.51 5.48 0.00
N ALA A 193 19.86 5.44 -1.17
CA ALA A 193 18.75 6.32 -1.52
C ALA A 193 17.54 6.08 -0.58
N GLY A 194 17.37 4.83 -0.15
CA GLY A 194 16.51 4.39 0.95
C GLY A 194 16.73 5.23 2.22
N ARG A 195 17.97 5.23 2.70
CA ARG A 195 18.37 5.95 3.92
C ARG A 195 18.20 7.47 3.80
N ALA A 196 18.57 8.06 2.66
CA ALA A 196 18.44 9.49 2.44
C ALA A 196 16.98 9.96 2.46
N SER A 197 16.09 9.26 1.75
CA SER A 197 14.67 9.60 1.75
C SER A 197 13.98 9.24 3.08
N ASN A 198 14.44 8.24 3.84
CA ASN A 198 13.97 8.00 5.21
C ASN A 198 14.32 9.17 6.15
N CYS A 199 15.51 9.76 6.01
CA CYS A 199 15.88 10.96 6.74
C CYS A 199 14.96 12.14 6.39
N PHE A 200 14.69 12.36 5.10
CA PHE A 200 13.80 13.41 4.63
C PHE A 200 12.35 13.18 5.07
N ALA A 201 11.90 11.93 5.07
CA ALA A 201 10.59 11.51 5.55
C ALA A 201 10.45 11.78 7.05
N ALA A 202 11.47 11.46 7.84
CA ALA A 202 11.52 11.74 9.27
C ALA A 202 11.48 13.25 9.54
N PHE A 203 12.13 14.07 8.71
CA PHE A 203 12.09 15.52 8.80
C PHE A 203 10.71 16.10 8.45
N LEU A 204 10.17 15.76 7.28
CA LEU A 204 8.87 16.29 6.82
C LEU A 204 7.68 15.79 7.63
N GLY A 205 7.73 14.54 8.11
CA GLY A 205 6.73 13.96 8.99
C GLY A 205 6.89 14.34 10.47
N HIS A 206 7.87 15.21 10.80
CA HIS A 206 8.06 15.63 12.18
C HIS A 206 6.98 16.64 12.60
N PHE A 207 6.42 16.50 13.81
CA PHE A 207 5.39 17.41 14.31
C PHE A 207 5.87 18.88 14.33
N ALA A 208 7.14 19.12 14.68
CA ALA A 208 7.72 20.47 14.62
C ALA A 208 7.66 21.09 13.21
N THR A 209 7.81 20.31 12.15
CA THR A 209 7.71 20.79 10.77
C THR A 209 6.28 21.23 10.44
N ILE A 210 5.29 20.49 10.94
CA ILE A 210 3.86 20.88 10.86
C ILE A 210 3.60 22.18 11.63
N CYS A 211 4.22 22.36 12.81
CA CYS A 211 4.11 23.62 13.55
C CYS A 211 4.74 24.80 12.78
N VAL A 212 5.93 24.61 12.22
CA VAL A 212 6.61 25.64 11.41
C VAL A 212 5.75 26.03 10.21
N TYR A 213 5.13 25.06 9.54
CA TYR A 213 4.18 25.32 8.46
C TYR A 213 3.06 26.28 8.89
N TRP A 214 2.37 25.99 10.00
CA TRP A 214 1.31 26.87 10.51
C TRP A 214 1.80 28.23 11.00
N VAL A 215 3.01 28.31 11.56
CA VAL A 215 3.65 29.58 11.92
C VAL A 215 3.88 30.43 10.67
N CYS A 216 4.34 29.84 9.56
CA CYS A 216 4.49 30.56 8.29
C CYS A 216 3.16 31.09 7.77
N ILE A 217 2.09 30.30 7.83
CA ILE A 217 0.73 30.75 7.44
C ILE A 217 0.24 31.88 8.35
N ALA A 218 0.45 31.78 9.67
CA ALA A 218 0.06 32.83 10.61
C ALA A 218 0.83 34.15 10.39
N VAL A 219 2.13 34.06 10.09
CA VAL A 219 2.95 35.22 9.69
C VAL A 219 2.39 35.84 8.42
N TRP A 220 2.11 35.05 7.38
CA TRP A 220 1.49 35.56 6.16
C TRP A 220 0.15 36.26 6.42
N LEU A 221 -0.73 35.69 7.26
CA LEU A 221 -1.99 36.33 7.63
C LEU A 221 -1.77 37.67 8.36
N ALA A 222 -0.81 37.73 9.30
CA ALA A 222 -0.53 38.94 10.07
C ALA A 222 0.01 40.08 9.20
N PHE A 223 0.86 39.76 8.22
CA PHE A 223 1.42 40.75 7.29
C PHE A 223 0.44 41.20 6.20
N GLY A 224 -0.66 40.47 5.97
CA GLY A 224 -1.68 40.83 5.00
C GLY A 224 -2.26 42.24 5.18
N ARG A 225 -2.44 42.70 6.42
CA ARG A 225 -2.89 44.07 6.71
C ARG A 225 -1.89 45.13 6.23
N TYR A 226 -0.59 44.90 6.43
CA TYR A 226 0.46 45.82 6.00
C TYR A 226 0.61 45.86 4.47
N CYS A 227 0.31 44.73 3.81
CA CYS A 227 0.32 44.60 2.35
C CYS A 227 -1.04 44.95 1.69
N GLY A 228 -2.01 45.45 2.47
CA GLY A 228 -3.32 45.87 1.98
C GLY A 228 -4.20 44.75 1.41
N TRP A 229 -3.91 43.49 1.72
CA TRP A 229 -4.58 42.31 1.16
C TRP A 229 -4.65 42.29 -0.37
N SER A 230 -3.63 42.85 -1.04
CA SER A 230 -3.58 42.92 -2.51
C SER A 230 -3.66 41.55 -3.17
N ASP A 231 -4.15 41.49 -4.41
CA ASP A 231 -4.18 40.24 -5.19
C ASP A 231 -2.79 39.64 -5.35
N ARG A 232 -1.76 40.48 -5.49
CA ARG A 232 -0.36 40.06 -5.53
C ARG A 232 0.12 39.39 -4.23
N TRP A 233 -0.27 39.92 -3.08
CA TRP A 233 0.02 39.29 -1.78
C TRP A 233 -0.61 37.90 -1.66
N GLN A 234 -1.81 37.74 -2.22
CA GLN A 234 -2.51 36.46 -2.28
C GLN A 234 -1.87 35.49 -3.29
N LEU A 235 -1.45 35.98 -4.46
CA LEU A 235 -0.75 35.18 -5.48
C LEU A 235 0.58 34.62 -4.96
N TYR A 236 1.32 35.37 -4.13
CA TYR A 236 2.57 34.88 -3.54
C TYR A 236 2.37 33.65 -2.66
N ILE A 237 1.38 33.68 -1.77
CA ILE A 237 1.11 32.50 -0.96
C ILE A 237 0.57 31.36 -1.82
N ASN A 238 -0.29 31.66 -2.79
CA ASN A 238 -0.89 30.66 -3.66
C ASN A 238 0.16 29.86 -4.44
N SER A 239 1.13 30.56 -5.04
CA SER A 239 2.23 29.93 -5.76
C SER A 239 3.17 29.18 -4.81
N ALA A 240 3.48 29.74 -3.63
CA ALA A 240 4.34 29.08 -2.65
C ALA A 240 3.72 27.79 -2.08
N THR A 241 2.43 27.81 -1.74
CA THR A 241 1.71 26.64 -1.24
C THR A 241 1.53 25.58 -2.31
N SER A 242 1.23 25.97 -3.55
CA SER A 242 1.14 25.05 -4.69
C SER A 242 2.49 24.39 -4.99
N ALA A 243 3.60 25.13 -4.93
CA ALA A 243 4.94 24.57 -5.08
C ALA A 243 5.27 23.53 -3.98
N LEU A 244 4.96 23.87 -2.73
CA LEU A 244 5.16 22.98 -1.59
C LEU A 244 4.28 21.72 -1.71
N MET A 245 3.04 21.87 -2.16
CA MET A 245 2.10 20.78 -2.38
C MET A 245 2.63 19.80 -3.43
N VAL A 246 3.08 20.30 -4.59
CA VAL A 246 3.69 19.45 -5.64
C VAL A 246 4.91 18.70 -5.10
N LEU A 247 5.77 19.35 -4.30
CA LEU A 247 6.91 18.70 -3.66
C LEU A 247 6.47 17.57 -2.73
N ILE A 248 5.49 17.84 -1.86
CA ILE A 248 4.98 16.87 -0.89
C ILE A 248 4.29 15.70 -1.59
N PHE A 249 3.51 15.95 -2.65
CA PHE A 249 2.87 14.90 -3.42
C PHE A 249 3.87 13.98 -4.11
N ALA A 250 4.83 14.56 -4.82
CA ALA A 250 5.88 13.81 -5.48
C ALA A 250 6.70 12.99 -4.46
N PHE A 251 6.99 13.58 -3.31
CA PHE A 251 7.71 12.90 -2.24
C PHE A 251 6.90 11.76 -1.62
N LEU A 252 5.61 11.97 -1.33
CA LEU A 252 4.71 10.96 -0.78
C LEU A 252 4.52 9.79 -1.74
N ALA A 253 4.32 10.06 -3.04
CA ALA A 253 4.23 9.03 -4.08
C ALA A 253 5.52 8.19 -4.14
N ASN A 254 6.68 8.86 -4.02
CA ASN A 254 7.98 8.21 -4.02
C ASN A 254 8.18 7.28 -2.82
N ILE A 255 7.96 7.77 -1.59
CA ILE A 255 8.15 6.93 -0.40
C ILE A 255 7.19 5.73 -0.45
N ARG A 256 5.93 5.94 -0.83
CA ARG A 256 4.92 4.87 -0.91
C ARG A 256 5.30 3.79 -1.92
N GLU A 257 5.80 4.17 -3.08
CA GLU A 257 6.19 3.20 -4.11
C GLU A 257 7.39 2.38 -3.63
N ARG A 258 8.40 3.06 -3.10
CA ARG A 258 9.58 2.43 -2.55
C ARG A 258 9.25 1.50 -1.38
N HIS A 259 8.34 1.90 -0.50
CA HIS A 259 7.83 1.07 0.59
C HIS A 259 7.10 -0.17 0.05
N THR A 260 6.30 -0.02 -1.00
CA THR A 260 5.62 -1.14 -1.67
C THR A 260 6.63 -2.14 -2.22
N VAL A 261 7.66 -1.68 -2.94
CA VAL A 261 8.74 -2.53 -3.45
C VAL A 261 9.50 -3.24 -2.32
N TYR A 262 9.73 -2.55 -1.21
CA TYR A 262 10.37 -3.16 -0.03
C TYR A 262 9.50 -4.25 0.60
N ILE A 263 8.19 -3.99 0.78
CA ILE A 263 7.24 -4.98 1.29
C ILE A 263 7.20 -6.20 0.37
N GLU A 264 7.13 -6.01 -0.95
CA GLU A 264 7.10 -7.13 -1.90
C GLU A 264 8.34 -8.03 -1.75
N ARG A 265 9.55 -7.45 -1.62
CA ARG A 265 10.77 -8.23 -1.37
C ARG A 265 10.74 -8.97 -0.03
N CYS A 266 10.17 -8.37 1.01
CA CYS A 266 10.04 -9.02 2.31
C CYS A 266 9.02 -10.17 2.24
N LEU A 267 7.90 -9.96 1.55
CA LEU A 267 6.91 -11.00 1.29
C LEU A 267 7.52 -12.13 0.48
N ASP A 268 8.28 -11.85 -0.58
CA ASP A 268 9.00 -12.89 -1.34
C ASP A 268 9.86 -13.76 -0.43
N ALA A 269 10.69 -13.14 0.44
CA ALA A 269 11.53 -13.88 1.37
C ALA A 269 10.72 -14.72 2.37
N ILE A 270 9.60 -14.20 2.89
CA ILE A 270 8.70 -14.94 3.78
C ILE A 270 8.08 -16.12 3.05
N PHE A 271 7.57 -15.89 1.84
CA PHE A 271 6.90 -16.90 1.02
C PHE A 271 7.86 -18.01 0.57
N GLU A 272 9.12 -17.69 0.28
CA GLU A 272 10.14 -18.69 -0.04
C GLU A 272 10.39 -19.65 1.12
N VAL A 273 10.53 -19.12 2.35
CA VAL A 273 10.68 -19.95 3.54
C VAL A 273 9.41 -20.77 3.78
N ASP A 274 8.23 -20.15 3.64
CA ASP A 274 6.95 -20.84 3.80
C ASP A 274 6.74 -21.98 2.79
N SER A 275 7.14 -21.76 1.54
CA SER A 275 7.10 -22.79 0.48
C SER A 275 8.05 -23.94 0.80
N GLU A 276 9.24 -23.68 1.32
CA GLU A 276 10.17 -24.74 1.72
C GLU A 276 9.60 -25.57 2.87
N VAL A 277 9.02 -24.92 3.88
CA VAL A 277 8.31 -25.58 4.99
C VAL A 277 7.17 -26.46 4.47
N GLU A 278 6.34 -25.92 3.57
CA GLU A 278 5.22 -26.66 2.97
C GLU A 278 5.73 -27.88 2.19
N LEU A 279 6.77 -27.71 1.36
CA LEU A 279 7.33 -28.78 0.55
C LEU A 279 7.85 -29.94 1.40
N LYS A 280 8.61 -29.63 2.46
CA LYS A 280 9.12 -30.64 3.40
C LYS A 280 8.01 -31.36 4.13
N LEU A 281 7.02 -30.62 4.66
CA LEU A 281 5.87 -31.22 5.32
C LEU A 281 5.08 -32.15 4.40
N ARG A 282 4.87 -31.76 3.13
CA ARG A 282 4.24 -32.63 2.13
C ARG A 282 5.06 -33.88 1.86
N GLY A 283 6.39 -33.78 1.87
CA GLY A 283 7.30 -34.92 1.78
C GLY A 283 7.12 -35.91 2.94
N LEU A 284 7.05 -35.41 4.17
CA LEU A 284 6.88 -36.22 5.38
C LEU A 284 5.48 -36.85 5.49
N THR A 285 4.42 -36.14 5.06
CA THR A 285 3.04 -36.63 5.19
C THR A 285 2.50 -37.33 3.95
N GLY A 286 3.12 -37.15 2.78
CA GLY A 286 2.53 -37.50 1.49
C GLY A 286 1.26 -36.71 1.16
N ASP A 287 1.12 -35.48 1.67
CA ASP A 287 -0.11 -34.68 1.48
C ASP A 287 -0.11 -34.05 0.08
N ALA A 288 -1.09 -34.44 -0.74
CA ALA A 288 -1.33 -33.92 -2.08
C ALA A 288 -2.55 -32.99 -2.16
N GLU A 289 -3.19 -32.67 -1.02
CA GLU A 289 -4.35 -31.78 -1.00
C GLU A 289 -3.92 -30.33 -1.26
N GLU A 290 -4.65 -29.63 -2.12
CA GLU A 290 -4.40 -28.22 -2.41
C GLU A 290 -4.56 -27.34 -1.16
N ASN A 291 -3.88 -26.19 -1.16
CA ASN A 291 -4.06 -25.19 -0.11
C ASN A 291 -5.51 -24.66 -0.10
N PRO A 292 -6.11 -24.44 1.09
CA PRO A 292 -7.49 -23.98 1.19
C PRO A 292 -7.63 -22.53 0.70
N VAL A 293 -8.79 -22.18 0.15
CA VAL A 293 -9.11 -20.79 -0.17
C VAL A 293 -9.46 -20.06 1.13
N VAL A 294 -8.77 -18.95 1.42
CA VAL A 294 -9.07 -18.11 2.57
C VAL A 294 -9.85 -16.89 2.10
N VAL A 295 -11.01 -16.69 2.71
CA VAL A 295 -11.88 -15.53 2.46
C VAL A 295 -11.70 -14.52 3.58
N ILE A 296 -11.20 -13.33 3.25
CA ILE A 296 -11.20 -12.19 4.16
C ILE A 296 -12.48 -11.39 3.90
N PRO A 297 -13.40 -11.31 4.88
CA PRO A 297 -14.69 -10.67 4.69
C PRO A 297 -14.51 -9.17 4.47
N ALA A 298 -15.40 -8.61 3.65
CA ALA A 298 -15.49 -7.18 3.45
C ALA A 298 -15.73 -6.44 4.78
N PRO A 299 -15.11 -5.27 4.99
CA PRO A 299 -15.35 -4.47 6.17
C PRO A 299 -16.81 -3.96 6.21
N ARG A 300 -17.40 -3.96 7.41
CA ARG A 300 -18.73 -3.37 7.61
C ARG A 300 -18.62 -1.85 7.68
N VAL A 301 -19.23 -1.17 6.72
CA VAL A 301 -19.20 0.30 6.60
C VAL A 301 -20.58 0.90 6.82
N ASN A 302 -20.62 2.08 7.43
CA ASN A 302 -21.85 2.87 7.52
C ASN A 302 -22.14 3.59 6.18
N GLY A 303 -23.28 4.27 6.07
CA GLY A 303 -23.67 4.96 4.84
C GLY A 303 -22.72 6.09 4.41
N ILE A 304 -22.19 6.85 5.38
CA ILE A 304 -21.27 7.98 5.11
C ILE A 304 -19.93 7.45 4.60
N GLN A 305 -19.34 6.48 5.28
CA GLN A 305 -18.11 5.82 4.87
C GLN A 305 -18.25 5.14 3.50
N ARG A 306 -19.43 4.57 3.19
CA ARG A 306 -19.71 4.03 1.85
C ARG A 306 -19.69 5.14 0.78
N ALA A 307 -20.26 6.30 1.06
CA ALA A 307 -20.20 7.45 0.14
C ALA A 307 -18.77 7.96 -0.04
N ILE A 308 -17.96 7.98 1.03
CA ILE A 308 -16.54 8.34 0.95
C ILE A 308 -15.77 7.33 0.08
N PHE A 309 -15.98 6.03 0.28
CA PHE A 309 -15.35 5.02 -0.57
C PHE A 309 -15.83 5.05 -2.02
N TYR A 310 -17.10 5.38 -2.25
CA TYR A 310 -17.61 5.61 -3.60
C TYR A 310 -16.83 6.73 -4.30
N TYR A 311 -16.70 7.87 -3.63
CA TYR A 311 -15.93 9.00 -4.14
C TYR A 311 -14.46 8.62 -4.40
N ALA A 312 -13.83 7.95 -3.44
CA ALA A 312 -12.45 7.47 -3.56
C ALA A 312 -12.25 6.52 -4.75
N ASP A 313 -13.20 5.62 -5.00
CA ASP A 313 -13.16 4.73 -6.15
C ASP A 313 -13.35 5.53 -7.46
N VAL A 314 -14.22 6.54 -7.49
CA VAL A 314 -14.37 7.41 -8.68
C VAL A 314 -13.07 8.16 -8.99
N VAL A 315 -12.46 8.79 -7.98
CA VAL A 315 -11.22 9.57 -8.13
C VAL A 315 -10.02 8.67 -8.47
N GLY A 316 -9.89 7.50 -7.81
CA GLY A 316 -8.78 6.56 -8.02
C GLY A 316 -8.91 5.67 -9.26
N THR A 317 -10.05 5.67 -9.96
CA THR A 317 -10.26 4.85 -11.16
C THR A 317 -10.12 5.66 -12.45
N LEU A 318 -10.28 4.98 -13.60
CA LEU A 318 -10.26 5.61 -14.92
C LEU A 318 -11.29 6.74 -15.04
N VAL A 319 -12.37 6.71 -14.24
CA VAL A 319 -13.41 7.75 -14.24
C VAL A 319 -12.82 9.10 -13.82
N GLY A 320 -12.04 9.16 -12.74
CA GLY A 320 -11.39 10.39 -12.29
C GLY A 320 -10.45 10.98 -13.34
N ILE A 321 -9.67 10.14 -14.01
CA ILE A 321 -8.78 10.57 -15.10
C ILE A 321 -9.56 11.07 -16.31
N ALA A 322 -10.65 10.39 -16.69
CA ALA A 322 -11.51 10.83 -17.77
C ALA A 322 -12.17 12.18 -17.46
N LEU A 323 -12.61 12.39 -16.22
CA LEU A 323 -13.14 13.67 -15.75
C LEU A 323 -12.09 14.78 -15.84
N LEU A 324 -10.85 14.51 -15.41
CA LEU A 324 -9.74 15.45 -15.55
C LEU A 324 -9.51 15.85 -17.01
N ILE A 325 -9.44 14.88 -17.92
CA ILE A 325 -9.24 15.14 -19.35
C ILE A 325 -10.38 15.99 -19.91
N ILE A 326 -11.63 15.71 -19.54
CA ILE A 326 -12.79 16.50 -19.97
C ILE A 326 -12.67 17.94 -19.49
N VAL A 327 -12.37 18.15 -18.21
CA VAL A 327 -12.20 19.50 -17.65
C VAL A 327 -11.07 20.25 -18.36
N MET A 328 -9.93 19.58 -18.59
CA MET A 328 -8.80 20.17 -19.33
C MET A 328 -9.15 20.54 -20.77
N VAL A 329 -9.87 19.67 -21.49
CA VAL A 329 -10.32 19.95 -22.86
C VAL A 329 -11.26 21.13 -22.89
N VAL A 330 -12.25 21.17 -21.99
CA VAL A 330 -13.21 22.28 -21.90
C VAL A 330 -12.48 23.59 -21.59
N TRP A 331 -11.55 23.58 -20.65
CA TRP A 331 -10.74 24.74 -20.28
C TRP A 331 -9.84 25.21 -21.44
N ILE A 332 -9.24 24.31 -22.22
CA ILE A 332 -8.46 24.71 -23.40
C ILE A 332 -9.37 25.28 -24.49
N CYS A 333 -10.53 24.68 -24.74
CA CYS A 333 -11.45 25.09 -25.80
C CYS A 333 -12.08 26.47 -25.57
N ILE A 334 -12.35 26.83 -24.31
CA ILE A 334 -12.97 28.12 -23.97
C ILE A 334 -11.92 29.25 -23.84
N GLY A 335 -10.66 28.91 -23.58
CA GLY A 335 -9.57 29.89 -23.39
C GLY A 335 -9.46 30.97 -24.47
N PRO A 336 -9.56 30.66 -25.77
CA PRO A 336 -9.55 31.67 -26.82
C PRO A 336 -10.67 32.71 -26.71
N ALA A 337 -11.87 32.29 -26.27
CA ALA A 337 -13.01 33.20 -26.09
C ALA A 337 -12.81 34.15 -24.89
N MET A 338 -12.04 33.70 -23.89
CA MET A 338 -11.71 34.45 -22.67
C MET A 338 -10.35 35.16 -22.77
N MET A 339 -9.74 35.19 -23.96
CA MET A 339 -8.48 35.89 -24.26
C MET A 339 -7.26 35.47 -23.41
N TRP A 340 -7.34 34.34 -22.69
CA TRP A 340 -6.28 33.88 -21.80
C TRP A 340 -5.84 34.94 -20.76
N ASP A 341 -6.81 35.68 -20.22
CA ASP A 341 -6.55 36.62 -19.12
C ASP A 341 -6.25 35.89 -17.79
N ASP A 342 -5.73 36.62 -16.81
CA ASP A 342 -5.34 36.02 -15.51
C ASP A 342 -6.54 35.37 -14.80
N ASN A 343 -7.75 35.90 -15.02
CA ASN A 343 -8.98 35.37 -14.47
C ASN A 343 -9.35 34.01 -15.11
N TRP A 344 -9.05 33.79 -16.38
CA TRP A 344 -9.21 32.51 -17.07
C TRP A 344 -8.16 31.48 -16.64
N TRP A 345 -6.90 31.91 -16.50
CA TRP A 345 -5.81 31.07 -16.00
C TRP A 345 -6.17 30.53 -14.61
N LEU A 346 -6.50 31.41 -13.67
CA LEU A 346 -6.83 31.05 -12.29
C LEU A 346 -8.04 30.11 -12.12
N LEU A 347 -8.88 29.96 -13.15
CA LEU A 347 -10.08 29.13 -13.08
C LEU A 347 -9.73 27.65 -12.86
N ILE A 348 -8.67 27.17 -13.52
CA ILE A 348 -8.25 25.76 -13.36
C ILE A 348 -7.66 25.53 -11.96
N GLY A 349 -6.87 26.48 -11.45
CA GLY A 349 -6.36 26.45 -10.08
C GLY A 349 -7.50 26.49 -9.05
N THR A 350 -8.55 27.28 -9.29
CA THR A 350 -9.73 27.34 -8.43
C THR A 350 -10.48 26.00 -8.38
N TYR A 351 -10.70 25.38 -9.54
CA TYR A 351 -11.31 24.05 -9.61
C TYR A 351 -10.46 23.01 -8.87
N ALA A 352 -9.16 22.97 -9.17
CA ALA A 352 -8.23 22.04 -8.57
C ALA A 352 -8.13 22.22 -7.06
N GLY A 353 -8.08 23.45 -6.55
CA GLY A 353 -8.06 23.73 -5.11
C GLY A 353 -9.33 23.23 -4.41
N LEU A 354 -10.52 23.52 -4.94
CA LEU A 354 -11.78 23.07 -4.34
C LEU A 354 -11.91 21.54 -4.32
N VAL A 355 -11.54 20.86 -5.41
CA VAL A 355 -11.56 19.39 -5.47
C VAL A 355 -10.46 18.80 -4.58
N GLY A 356 -9.25 19.34 -4.65
CA GLY A 356 -8.08 18.95 -3.85
C GLY A 356 -8.35 19.03 -2.34
N LEU A 357 -9.12 20.02 -1.88
CA LEU A 357 -9.55 20.05 -0.48
C LEU A 357 -10.36 18.81 -0.10
N VAL A 358 -11.37 18.46 -0.91
CA VAL A 358 -12.20 17.27 -0.67
C VAL A 358 -11.33 16.01 -0.76
N ASP A 359 -10.46 15.92 -1.77
CA ASP A 359 -9.54 14.81 -1.99
C ASP A 359 -8.60 14.63 -0.79
N GLY A 360 -8.04 15.70 -0.24
CA GLY A 360 -7.20 15.66 0.96
C GLY A 360 -7.91 15.06 2.18
N PHE A 361 -9.16 15.46 2.43
CA PHE A 361 -9.97 14.88 3.51
C PHE A 361 -10.31 13.40 3.22
N VAL A 362 -10.75 13.09 2.00
CA VAL A 362 -11.15 11.73 1.62
C VAL A 362 -9.93 10.79 1.65
N LEU A 363 -8.81 11.18 1.07
CA LEU A 363 -7.56 10.41 1.06
C LEU A 363 -7.07 10.13 2.49
N ARG A 364 -7.21 11.09 3.41
CA ARG A 364 -6.87 10.86 4.82
C ARG A 364 -7.79 9.85 5.50
N ASN A 365 -9.10 10.00 5.31
CA ASN A 365 -10.08 9.06 5.87
C ASN A 365 -9.87 7.64 5.32
N VAL A 366 -9.76 7.51 3.99
CA VAL A 366 -9.56 6.25 3.29
C VAL A 366 -8.28 5.57 3.75
N GLN A 367 -7.16 6.31 3.82
CA GLN A 367 -5.89 5.74 4.30
C GLN A 367 -6.04 5.10 5.68
N GLN A 368 -6.63 5.80 6.66
CA GLN A 368 -6.76 5.26 8.01
C GLN A 368 -7.68 4.06 8.05
N ARG A 369 -8.80 4.09 7.30
CA ARG A 369 -9.76 2.98 7.26
C ARG A 369 -9.17 1.74 6.62
N LEU A 370 -8.51 1.88 5.47
CA LEU A 370 -7.86 0.76 4.79
C LEU A 370 -6.74 0.18 5.66
N HIS A 371 -5.95 1.04 6.31
CA HIS A 371 -4.89 0.59 7.20
C HIS A 371 -5.40 -0.26 8.38
N GLN A 372 -6.52 0.14 9.01
CA GLN A 372 -7.15 -0.65 10.07
C GLN A 372 -7.57 -2.05 9.58
N TYR A 373 -8.05 -2.15 8.33
CA TYR A 373 -8.46 -3.42 7.75
C TYR A 373 -7.26 -4.30 7.37
N GLU A 374 -6.19 -3.70 6.83
CA GLU A 374 -4.92 -4.39 6.59
C GLU A 374 -4.34 -4.96 7.89
N GLU A 375 -4.29 -4.14 8.95
CA GLU A 375 -3.78 -4.53 10.25
C GLU A 375 -4.59 -5.70 10.83
N THR A 376 -5.92 -5.63 10.75
CA THR A 376 -6.81 -6.73 11.19
C THR A 376 -6.56 -8.03 10.41
N ALA A 377 -6.37 -7.92 9.09
CA ALA A 377 -6.07 -9.08 8.24
C ALA A 377 -4.71 -9.71 8.58
N LEU A 378 -3.69 -8.89 8.79
CA LEU A 378 -2.35 -9.34 9.17
C LEU A 378 -2.31 -9.91 10.59
N GLU A 379 -2.98 -9.27 11.55
CA GLU A 379 -3.07 -9.74 12.92
C GLU A 379 -3.72 -11.14 12.99
N SER A 380 -4.74 -11.38 12.16
CA SER A 380 -5.33 -12.71 12.02
C SER A 380 -4.32 -13.76 11.56
N ALA A 381 -3.40 -13.42 10.66
CA ALA A 381 -2.31 -14.32 10.24
C ALA A 381 -1.32 -14.57 11.39
N LYS A 382 -0.92 -13.53 12.12
CA LYS A 382 -0.03 -13.64 13.30
C LYS A 382 -0.64 -14.50 14.41
N LEU A 383 -1.95 -14.44 14.61
CA LEU A 383 -2.65 -15.27 15.60
C LEU A 383 -2.63 -16.75 15.20
N GLU A 384 -2.71 -17.07 13.91
CA GLU A 384 -2.56 -18.44 13.41
C GLU A 384 -1.12 -18.96 13.65
N ASP A 385 -0.11 -18.11 13.50
CA ASP A 385 1.29 -18.43 13.81
C ASP A 385 1.48 -18.76 15.31
N VAL A 386 0.91 -17.94 16.20
CA VAL A 386 0.96 -18.19 17.65
C VAL A 386 0.27 -19.51 17.99
N ALA A 387 -0.91 -19.75 17.43
CA ALA A 387 -1.66 -20.99 17.66
C ALA A 387 -0.89 -22.23 17.16
N MET A 388 -0.11 -22.10 16.10
CA MET A 388 0.75 -23.17 15.62
C MET A 388 1.98 -23.37 16.52
N SER A 389 2.55 -22.29 17.05
CA SER A 389 3.64 -22.31 18.04
C SER A 389 3.27 -23.12 19.29
N ASP A 390 2.05 -22.90 19.81
CA ASP A 390 1.52 -23.63 20.97
C ASP A 390 1.38 -25.13 20.70
N GLU A 391 0.95 -25.50 19.49
CA GLU A 391 0.85 -26.91 19.08
C GLU A 391 2.23 -27.58 18.95
N MET A 392 3.22 -26.87 18.42
CA MET A 392 4.60 -27.37 18.35
C MET A 392 5.26 -27.42 19.74
N GLY A 393 4.86 -26.56 20.67
CA GLY A 393 5.53 -26.38 21.97
C GLY A 393 6.85 -25.63 21.86
N VAL A 394 7.00 -24.81 20.82
CA VAL A 394 8.18 -23.98 20.58
C VAL A 394 7.79 -22.53 20.92
N PRO A 395 8.58 -21.80 21.75
CA PRO A 395 8.26 -20.42 22.06
C PRO A 395 8.40 -19.52 20.82
N PRO A 396 7.60 -18.43 20.70
CA PRO A 396 7.73 -17.46 19.62
C PRO A 396 9.10 -16.74 19.67
N PRO A 397 9.62 -16.22 18.54
CA PRO A 397 10.86 -15.44 18.53
C PRO A 397 10.71 -14.13 19.29
N ASP A 398 11.84 -13.59 19.74
CA ASP A 398 11.89 -12.27 20.36
C ASP A 398 11.37 -11.24 19.35
N LYS A 399 10.33 -10.50 19.74
CA LYS A 399 9.68 -9.55 18.84
C LYS A 399 10.54 -8.29 18.71
N ALA A 400 10.80 -7.87 17.49
CA ALA A 400 11.20 -6.49 17.23
C ALA A 400 10.07 -5.56 17.69
N VAL A 401 10.37 -4.63 18.59
CA VAL A 401 9.41 -3.68 19.16
C VAL A 401 9.68 -2.28 18.61
N VAL A 402 8.64 -1.64 18.07
CA VAL A 402 8.70 -0.23 17.68
C VAL A 402 8.56 0.64 18.93
N ASN A 403 9.42 1.65 19.08
CA ASN A 403 9.33 2.59 20.21
C ASN A 403 8.19 3.61 19.99
N LEU A 404 7.02 3.29 20.52
CA LEU A 404 5.81 4.12 20.45
C LEU A 404 5.75 5.21 21.54
N GLY A 405 6.79 5.35 22.37
CA GLY A 405 6.77 6.16 23.59
C GLY A 405 7.02 7.67 23.37
N SER A 406 7.40 8.11 22.17
CA SER A 406 7.75 9.52 21.95
C SER A 406 6.52 10.44 21.97
N VAL A 407 6.68 11.65 22.52
CA VAL A 407 5.60 12.67 22.53
C VAL A 407 5.17 13.03 21.11
N ASN A 408 6.13 13.12 20.19
CA ASN A 408 5.89 13.35 18.77
C ASN A 408 4.99 12.28 18.17
N TYR A 409 5.25 11.00 18.48
CA TYR A 409 4.41 9.88 18.02
C TYR A 409 2.96 10.06 18.50
N ARG A 410 2.77 10.29 19.80
CA ARG A 410 1.43 10.39 20.40
C ARG A 410 0.62 11.55 19.81
N LEU A 411 1.26 12.71 19.65
CA LEU A 411 0.60 13.91 19.16
C LEU A 411 0.26 13.79 17.67
N SER A 412 1.20 13.28 16.87
CA SER A 412 0.98 13.01 15.44
C SER A 412 -0.10 11.95 15.22
N ASN A 413 -0.13 10.88 16.01
CA ASN A 413 -1.17 9.85 15.91
C ASN A 413 -2.55 10.42 16.28
N ALA A 414 -2.64 11.18 17.38
CA ALA A 414 -3.89 11.82 17.79
C ALA A 414 -4.42 12.77 16.70
N MET A 415 -3.56 13.64 16.15
CA MET A 415 -3.92 14.51 15.04
C MET A 415 -4.39 13.69 13.83
N GLY A 416 -3.66 12.62 13.50
CA GLY A 416 -4.00 11.72 12.42
C GLY A 416 -5.40 11.10 12.54
N VAL A 417 -5.78 10.66 13.74
CA VAL A 417 -7.09 10.06 14.02
C VAL A 417 -8.22 11.06 13.88
N ILE A 418 -8.03 12.28 14.40
CA ILE A 418 -9.03 13.36 14.30
C ILE A 418 -9.25 13.73 12.83
N CYS A 419 -8.17 13.96 12.10
CA CYS A 419 -8.17 14.36 10.70
C CYS A 419 -8.82 13.33 9.76
N ALA A 420 -8.78 12.05 10.10
CA ALA A 420 -9.35 10.98 9.29
C ALA A 420 -10.82 10.67 9.61
N HIS A 421 -11.44 11.35 10.56
CA HIS A 421 -12.82 11.04 10.96
C HIS A 421 -13.82 11.37 9.84
N GLU A 422 -14.90 10.62 9.69
CA GLU A 422 -15.90 10.86 8.63
C GLU A 422 -16.51 12.27 8.69
N LEU A 423 -16.66 12.82 9.91
CA LEU A 423 -17.14 14.19 10.12
C LEU A 423 -16.19 15.25 9.57
N THR A 424 -14.88 15.02 9.52
CA THR A 424 -13.95 16.00 8.93
C THR A 424 -14.14 16.08 7.41
N VAL A 425 -14.45 14.96 6.75
CA VAL A 425 -14.80 14.95 5.32
C VAL A 425 -16.06 15.76 5.05
N ILE A 426 -17.11 15.57 5.87
CA ILE A 426 -18.35 16.34 5.76
C ILE A 426 -18.07 17.84 5.97
N LEU A 427 -17.26 18.17 6.99
CA LEU A 427 -16.84 19.54 7.23
C LEU A 427 -16.10 20.12 6.02
N GLY A 428 -15.23 19.36 5.37
CA GLY A 428 -14.57 19.76 4.12
C GLY A 428 -15.55 20.13 3.02
N VAL A 429 -16.58 19.31 2.79
CA VAL A 429 -17.65 19.61 1.81
C VAL A 429 -18.43 20.88 2.19
N VAL A 430 -18.76 21.05 3.47
CA VAL A 430 -19.42 22.27 3.96
C VAL A 430 -18.55 23.51 3.75
N VAL A 431 -17.23 23.40 3.97
CA VAL A 431 -16.27 24.48 3.70
C VAL A 431 -16.24 24.82 2.22
N VAL A 432 -16.17 23.83 1.31
CA VAL A 432 -16.22 24.05 -0.15
C VAL A 432 -17.49 24.81 -0.54
N ILE A 433 -18.66 24.41 -0.04
CA ILE A 433 -19.92 25.11 -0.31
C ILE A 433 -19.85 26.56 0.17
N GLY A 434 -19.32 26.80 1.38
CA GLY A 434 -19.12 28.15 1.91
C GLY A 434 -18.19 29.01 1.04
N LEU A 435 -17.09 28.44 0.55
CA LEU A 435 -16.16 29.11 -0.35
C LEU A 435 -16.83 29.47 -1.68
N ILE A 436 -17.58 28.54 -2.29
CA ILE A 436 -18.33 28.79 -3.53
C ILE A 436 -19.35 29.92 -3.36
N VAL A 437 -20.08 29.94 -2.23
CA VAL A 437 -21.02 31.02 -1.91
C VAL A 437 -20.29 32.36 -1.77
N GLY A 438 -19.14 32.37 -1.08
CA GLY A 438 -18.28 33.55 -0.94
C GLY A 438 -17.78 34.08 -2.28
N ALA A 439 -17.20 33.21 -3.11
CA ALA A 439 -16.72 33.56 -4.45
C ALA A 439 -17.84 34.06 -5.37
N SER A 440 -19.03 33.46 -5.27
CA SER A 440 -20.22 33.88 -6.01
C SER A 440 -20.69 35.27 -5.58
N ALA A 441 -20.68 35.59 -4.29
CA ALA A 441 -20.97 36.93 -3.78
C ALA A 441 -19.95 37.97 -4.29
N MET A 442 -18.70 37.54 -4.48
CA MET A 442 -17.61 38.33 -5.07
C MET A 442 -17.59 38.30 -6.60
N LYS A 443 -18.63 37.75 -7.24
CA LYS A 443 -18.81 37.65 -8.70
C LYS A 443 -17.65 36.98 -9.43
N TRP A 444 -16.96 36.03 -8.79
CA TRP A 444 -15.83 35.30 -9.38
C TRP A 444 -14.71 36.22 -9.91
N THR A 445 -14.49 37.34 -9.22
CA THR A 445 -13.29 38.19 -9.40
C THR A 445 -12.03 37.42 -9.02
N THR A 446 -10.85 37.93 -9.40
CA THR A 446 -9.53 37.37 -9.02
C THR A 446 -9.46 37.02 -7.54
N THR A 447 -9.86 37.95 -6.67
CA THR A 447 -9.90 37.70 -5.21
C THR A 447 -10.90 36.59 -4.83
N GLY A 448 -12.07 36.52 -5.49
CA GLY A 448 -13.05 35.46 -5.28
C GLY A 448 -12.55 34.08 -5.71
N GLN A 449 -11.77 34.01 -6.79
CA GLN A 449 -11.10 32.78 -7.24
C GLN A 449 -9.99 32.36 -6.27
N LEU A 450 -9.15 33.31 -5.84
CA LEU A 450 -8.09 33.07 -4.85
C LEU A 450 -8.64 32.64 -3.49
N LEU A 451 -9.83 33.12 -3.08
CA LEU A 451 -10.54 32.63 -1.90
C LEU A 451 -10.90 31.13 -2.00
N CYS A 452 -11.20 30.64 -3.21
CA CYS A 452 -11.47 29.24 -3.48
C CYS A 452 -10.21 28.40 -3.80
N ASN A 453 -9.02 29.01 -3.82
CA ASN A 453 -7.77 28.31 -4.11
C ASN A 453 -6.87 28.26 -2.87
N ILE A 454 -6.56 29.41 -2.27
CA ILE A 454 -5.55 29.53 -1.20
C ILE A 454 -5.94 28.76 0.08
N PRO A 455 -7.12 28.99 0.72
CA PRO A 455 -7.48 28.21 1.90
C PRO A 455 -7.57 26.70 1.64
N PRO A 456 -8.20 26.24 0.54
CA PRO A 456 -8.15 24.85 0.13
C PRO A 456 -6.73 24.28 0.04
N SER A 457 -5.82 24.92 -0.70
CA SER A 457 -4.45 24.44 -0.87
C SER A 457 -3.67 24.41 0.44
N ILE A 458 -3.90 25.36 1.36
CA ILE A 458 -3.28 25.36 2.69
C ILE A 458 -3.72 24.12 3.48
N VAL A 459 -5.03 23.88 3.54
CA VAL A 459 -5.58 22.77 4.31
C VAL A 459 -5.16 21.43 3.72
N GLU A 460 -5.21 21.29 2.40
CA GLU A 460 -4.76 20.11 1.68
C GLU A 460 -3.27 19.80 1.91
N THR A 461 -2.40 20.82 1.78
CA THR A 461 -0.97 20.68 2.06
C THR A 461 -0.73 20.15 3.48
N PHE A 462 -1.47 20.69 4.46
CA PHE A 462 -1.43 20.22 5.83
C PHE A 462 -1.85 18.74 5.96
N PHE A 463 -2.92 18.33 5.27
CA PHE A 463 -3.31 16.91 5.23
C PHE A 463 -2.21 16.04 4.65
N MET A 464 -1.55 16.46 3.57
CA MET A 464 -0.47 15.69 2.96
C MET A 464 0.76 15.56 3.88
N MET A 465 1.10 16.59 4.66
CA MET A 465 2.13 16.49 5.70
C MET A 465 1.75 15.48 6.79
N ILE A 466 0.47 15.47 7.22
CA ILE A 466 -0.02 14.45 8.15
C ILE A 466 0.03 13.05 7.51
N LEU A 467 -0.24 12.93 6.21
CA LEU A 467 -0.15 11.65 5.50
C LEU A 467 1.26 11.09 5.49
N ILE A 468 2.29 11.92 5.28
CA ILE A 468 3.70 11.50 5.40
C ILE A 468 3.95 10.96 6.81
N THR A 469 3.49 11.68 7.82
CA THR A 469 3.67 11.27 9.22
C THR A 469 3.00 9.92 9.49
N GLY A 470 1.75 9.76 9.08
CA GLY A 470 1.02 8.49 9.20
C GLY A 470 1.67 7.35 8.43
N HIS A 471 2.25 7.65 7.26
CA HIS A 471 2.98 6.66 6.47
C HIS A 471 4.25 6.18 7.17
N ASN A 472 5.08 7.08 7.69
CA ASN A 472 6.32 6.71 8.41
C ASN A 472 6.03 5.82 9.63
N LEU A 473 4.95 6.14 10.37
CA LEU A 473 4.55 5.35 11.54
C LEU A 473 4.07 3.94 11.14
N SER A 474 3.24 3.88 10.10
CA SER A 474 2.73 2.63 9.54
C SER A 474 3.86 1.75 9.00
N GLU A 475 4.80 2.35 8.26
CA GLU A 475 5.97 1.69 7.70
C GLU A 475 6.88 1.08 8.79
N ALA A 476 7.16 1.82 9.87
CA ALA A 476 7.96 1.30 10.98
C ALA A 476 7.29 0.08 11.66
N ALA A 477 5.97 0.13 11.85
CA ALA A 477 5.19 -0.99 12.38
C ALA A 477 5.21 -2.20 11.42
N TRP A 478 4.96 -1.96 10.13
CA TRP A 478 4.99 -3.00 9.09
C TRP A 478 6.35 -3.69 8.98
N ARG A 479 7.45 -2.95 9.05
CA ARG A 479 8.81 -3.53 9.05
C ARG A 479 9.02 -4.48 10.21
N ALA A 480 8.65 -4.06 11.42
CA ALA A 480 8.77 -4.90 12.61
C ALA A 480 7.90 -6.16 12.49
N ASP A 481 6.69 -6.01 11.98
CA ASP A 481 5.75 -7.12 11.79
C ASP A 481 6.24 -8.15 10.78
N LEU A 482 6.68 -7.72 9.59
CA LEU A 482 7.21 -8.61 8.57
C LEU A 482 8.49 -9.31 9.05
N HIS A 483 9.36 -8.60 9.77
CA HIS A 483 10.54 -9.21 10.36
C HIS A 483 10.19 -10.29 11.40
N ASN A 484 9.23 -10.01 12.28
CA ASN A 484 8.75 -10.98 13.26
C ASN A 484 8.14 -12.22 12.59
N MET A 485 7.38 -12.03 11.51
CA MET A 485 6.82 -13.15 10.73
C MET A 485 7.92 -13.96 10.06
N TYR A 486 8.91 -13.30 9.47
CA TYR A 486 10.05 -13.97 8.84
C TYR A 486 10.84 -14.84 9.84
N LEU A 487 11.19 -14.28 11.01
CA LEU A 487 11.86 -15.03 12.07
C LEU A 487 11.04 -16.24 12.53
N TRP A 488 9.72 -16.10 12.58
CA TRP A 488 8.85 -17.22 12.93
C TRP A 488 8.84 -18.30 11.85
N ARG A 489 8.83 -17.94 10.56
CA ARG A 489 8.94 -18.90 9.45
C ARG A 489 10.29 -19.63 9.45
N LEU A 490 11.39 -18.94 9.73
CA LEU A 490 12.70 -19.58 9.90
C LEU A 490 12.70 -20.59 11.05
N ARG A 491 12.04 -20.24 12.16
CA ARG A 491 11.89 -21.14 13.31
C ARG A 491 11.06 -22.38 12.96
N MET A 492 9.96 -22.21 12.24
CA MET A 492 9.20 -23.35 11.72
C MET A 492 10.07 -24.25 10.83
N LEU A 493 10.85 -23.68 9.92
CA LEU A 493 11.72 -24.44 9.05
C LEU A 493 12.75 -25.26 9.85
N SER A 494 13.41 -24.64 10.83
CA SER A 494 14.35 -25.34 11.71
C SER A 494 13.70 -26.51 12.47
N PHE A 495 12.42 -26.37 12.85
CA PHE A 495 11.66 -27.43 13.51
C PHE A 495 11.36 -28.57 12.53
N VAL A 496 10.91 -28.27 11.31
CA VAL A 496 10.63 -29.27 10.27
C VAL A 496 11.90 -30.00 9.84
N ASP A 497 13.03 -29.31 9.71
CA ASP A 497 14.34 -29.91 9.42
C ASP A 497 14.74 -30.95 10.48
N HIS A 498 14.39 -30.71 11.76
CA HIS A 498 14.64 -31.67 12.83
C HIS A 498 13.72 -32.89 12.74
N LEU A 499 12.46 -32.70 12.33
CA LEU A 499 11.51 -33.81 12.11
C LEU A 499 11.99 -34.71 10.97
N GLU A 500 12.38 -34.13 9.84
CA GLU A 500 12.92 -34.85 8.68
C GLU A 500 14.14 -35.70 9.05
N LYS A 501 15.14 -35.09 9.72
CA LYS A 501 16.32 -35.82 10.22
C LYS A 501 15.96 -36.94 11.20
N SER A 502 14.93 -36.76 12.04
CA SER A 502 14.46 -37.79 12.96
C SER A 502 13.82 -38.98 12.23
N GLU A 503 13.12 -38.75 11.12
CA GLU A 503 12.50 -39.81 10.32
C GLU A 503 13.54 -40.57 9.50
N GLU A 504 14.51 -39.87 8.90
CA GLU A 504 15.65 -40.50 8.21
C GLU A 504 16.44 -41.42 9.16
N ALA A 505 16.80 -40.91 10.36
CA ALA A 505 17.52 -41.69 11.36
C ALA A 505 16.71 -42.86 11.95
N ALA A 506 15.37 -42.81 11.90
CA ALA A 506 14.51 -43.93 12.29
C ALA A 506 14.48 -45.01 11.20
N THR A 507 14.42 -44.59 9.93
CA THR A 507 14.37 -45.47 8.76
C THR A 507 15.69 -46.23 8.58
N GLU A 508 16.82 -45.56 8.82
CA GLU A 508 18.17 -46.16 8.73
C GLU A 508 18.46 -47.19 9.85
N LYS A 509 17.71 -47.12 10.97
CA LYS A 509 17.82 -48.08 12.10
C LYS A 509 16.95 -49.33 11.95
N THR A 510 16.23 -49.48 10.84
CA THR A 510 15.55 -50.73 10.45
C THR A 510 16.38 -51.46 9.39
N PRO A 511 17.47 -52.16 9.75
CA PRO A 511 18.14 -53.06 8.80
C PRO A 511 17.34 -54.35 8.67
N ASP A 512 17.22 -54.83 7.44
CA ASP A 512 16.70 -56.13 7.05
C ASP A 512 17.05 -57.23 8.07
N THR A 513 16.09 -57.58 8.92
CA THR A 513 16.12 -58.84 9.69
C THR A 513 14.88 -59.65 9.33
N VAL A 514 14.75 -59.95 8.04
CA VAL A 514 14.01 -61.12 7.56
C VAL A 514 14.97 -61.91 6.67
N ALA A 515 16.03 -62.43 7.30
CA ALA A 515 16.75 -63.57 6.76
C ALA A 515 16.02 -64.83 7.26
N LEU A 516 15.59 -65.62 6.28
CA LEU A 516 15.01 -66.96 6.38
C LEU A 516 15.57 -67.81 7.54
N GLU A 517 14.66 -68.36 8.35
CA GLU A 517 14.73 -69.76 8.83
C GLU A 517 13.38 -70.45 8.64
#